data_AF-A0A2I0PGN8-F1
#
_entry.id   AF-A0A2I0PGN8-F1
#
_cell.length_a   1.000
_cell.length_b   1.000
_cell.length_c   1.000
_cell.angle_alpha   90.00
_cell.angle_beta   90.00
_cell.angle_gamma   90.00
#
_symmetry.space_group_name_H-M   'P 1'
#
loop_
_entity.id
_entity.type
_entity.pdbx_description
1 polymer ?
#
loop_
_entity_poly.entity_id
_entity_poly.type
_entity_poly.pdbx_seq_one_letter_code
_entity_poly.pdbx_strand_id
1 'polypeptide(L)'
;MKGVEAIADALQRYTDTQYTVPGFPVTDLGALCNAELVINEKTALEYALGDSLMGKRAAVIIKNVGVNACADPLLQATAQGLIGGVVLVTGDDPDALGSQTAQDSRYYGEIAELPVIEPDASTIYAGIEAALEASEQFSRVAMFRFTPPVLDADTKEIPVPRKNGKGRLSDRTYTMNGRVTAAENLYRTMFDWSSASPLNRWDGEPAGAGPAAGRTRVVIANPPPEQIAGMHDIREYGRPYLRDHRGMSPPMPGEHPQSMEDRGFYRTFCRNCPFIPMMNVLKKRGMAMICDAGCSVLGMNHPYDLGVASYGMGASIAVAARSTKIALIGDYALLHSGLNALIDVYEKRLPLLCIVMKNDCTAMTGKQPAYDPLPYLRWAEPVVCRADDEATLERELVVTDRPRTLVVTGTCPEGSAHETVAY
;
A
#
# COMPACT_ATOMS: atom_id res chain seq x y z
N MET A 1 -4.86 -15.80 27.87
CA MET A 1 -3.66 -15.47 27.09
C MET A 1 -3.46 -13.97 27.14
N LYS A 2 -2.26 -13.47 26.86
CA LYS A 2 -2.00 -12.03 26.73
C LYS A 2 -2.49 -11.51 25.38
N GLY A 3 -2.75 -10.21 25.29
CA GLY A 3 -3.20 -9.55 24.07
C GLY A 3 -2.25 -9.78 22.90
N VAL A 4 -0.94 -9.73 23.14
CA VAL A 4 0.08 -10.01 22.11
C VAL A 4 -0.07 -11.42 21.52
N GLU A 5 -0.35 -12.42 22.36
CA GLU A 5 -0.55 -13.80 21.92
C GLU A 5 -1.85 -13.93 21.09
N ALA A 6 -2.91 -13.22 21.49
CA ALA A 6 -4.19 -13.24 20.78
C ALA A 6 -4.13 -12.53 19.43
N ILE A 7 -3.38 -11.42 19.34
CA ILE A 7 -3.13 -10.74 18.06
C ILE A 7 -2.34 -11.67 17.14
N ALA A 8 -1.27 -12.31 17.65
CA ALA A 8 -0.48 -13.25 16.85
C ALA A 8 -1.31 -14.42 16.31
N ASP A 9 -2.08 -15.08 17.18
CA ASP A 9 -2.95 -16.19 16.79
C ASP A 9 -4.02 -15.76 15.78
N ALA A 10 -4.65 -14.59 15.98
CA ALA A 10 -5.61 -14.05 15.03
C ALA A 10 -4.98 -13.75 13.66
N LEU A 11 -3.79 -13.14 13.61
CA LEU A 11 -3.10 -12.86 12.33
C LEU A 11 -2.78 -14.16 11.58
N GLN A 12 -2.28 -15.18 12.27
CA GLN A 12 -2.00 -16.49 11.66
C GLN A 12 -3.25 -17.20 11.13
N ARG A 13 -4.42 -16.96 11.73
CA ARG A 13 -5.69 -17.54 11.27
C ARG A 13 -6.28 -16.83 10.05
N TYR A 14 -6.19 -15.50 10.04
CA TYR A 14 -6.96 -14.68 9.09
C TYR A 14 -6.15 -14.18 7.89
N THR A 15 -4.81 -14.28 7.94
CA THR A 15 -3.93 -13.87 6.84
C THR A 15 -3.11 -15.02 6.29
N ASP A 16 -2.75 -14.94 5.00
CA ASP A 16 -1.96 -15.95 4.30
C ASP A 16 -0.46 -15.64 4.35
N THR A 17 -0.11 -14.36 4.48
CA THR A 17 1.28 -13.89 4.67
C THR A 17 1.36 -12.81 5.73
N GLN A 18 2.48 -12.78 6.48
CA GLN A 18 2.76 -11.76 7.48
C GLN A 18 4.19 -11.24 7.28
N TYR A 19 4.32 -9.93 7.23
CA TYR A 19 5.59 -9.22 7.13
C TYR A 19 5.82 -8.39 8.39
N THR A 20 7.07 -8.21 8.79
CA THR A 20 7.40 -7.38 9.96
C THR A 20 8.68 -6.58 9.78
N VAL A 21 8.70 -5.42 10.43
CA VAL A 21 9.93 -4.67 10.73
C VAL A 21 9.99 -4.47 12.24
N PRO A 22 11.10 -4.83 12.91
CA PRO A 22 11.15 -4.85 14.36
C PRO A 22 11.15 -3.44 14.94
N GLY A 23 10.51 -3.28 16.08
CA GLY A 23 10.49 -2.03 16.83
C GLY A 23 9.48 -2.12 17.95
N PHE A 24 9.76 -1.51 19.09
CA PHE A 24 8.78 -1.42 20.17
C PHE A 24 7.50 -0.72 19.66
N PRO A 25 6.28 -1.21 19.96
CA PRO A 25 5.96 -2.37 20.81
C PRO A 25 5.70 -3.68 20.04
N VAL A 26 6.08 -3.78 18.75
CA VAL A 26 5.68 -4.88 17.86
C VAL A 26 6.71 -5.99 17.67
N THR A 27 7.94 -5.84 18.20
CA THR A 27 9.04 -6.82 18.00
C THR A 27 8.62 -8.25 18.34
N ASP A 28 8.06 -8.46 19.53
CA ASP A 28 7.67 -9.79 19.99
C ASP A 28 6.48 -10.34 19.19
N LEU A 29 5.57 -9.46 18.76
CA LEU A 29 4.43 -9.83 17.93
C LEU A 29 4.88 -10.38 16.57
N GLY A 30 5.85 -9.73 15.92
CA GLY A 30 6.42 -10.22 14.66
C GLY A 30 7.05 -11.61 14.80
N ALA A 31 7.78 -11.84 15.89
CA ALA A 31 8.37 -13.14 16.20
C ALA A 31 7.31 -14.23 16.47
N LEU A 32 6.28 -13.93 17.25
CA LEU A 32 5.17 -14.85 17.54
C LEU A 32 4.40 -15.24 16.28
N CYS A 33 4.27 -14.32 15.32
CA CYS A 33 3.64 -14.60 14.03
C CYS A 33 4.51 -15.47 13.11
N ASN A 34 5.81 -15.64 13.42
CA ASN A 34 6.82 -16.09 12.46
C ASN A 34 6.78 -15.25 11.16
N ALA A 35 6.58 -13.94 11.32
CA ALA A 35 6.45 -13.02 10.20
C ALA A 35 7.78 -12.84 9.47
N GLU A 36 7.72 -12.70 8.15
CA GLU A 36 8.90 -12.48 7.33
C GLU A 36 9.50 -11.10 7.63
N LEU A 37 10.77 -11.08 8.04
CA LEU A 37 11.52 -9.84 8.25
C LEU A 37 11.77 -9.15 6.90
N VAL A 38 11.51 -7.85 6.83
CA VAL A 38 11.72 -7.03 5.64
C VAL A 38 12.68 -5.88 5.96
N ILE A 39 13.48 -5.47 4.98
CA ILE A 39 14.50 -4.42 5.13
C ILE A 39 13.96 -3.08 5.67
N ASN A 40 12.71 -2.73 5.33
CA ASN A 40 12.01 -1.54 5.83
C ASN A 40 10.49 -1.67 5.65
N GLU A 41 9.75 -0.74 6.25
CA GLU A 41 8.30 -0.77 6.38
C GLU A 41 7.59 -0.54 5.05
N LYS A 42 8.13 0.38 4.23
CA LYS A 42 7.63 0.65 2.87
C LYS A 42 7.65 -0.62 2.02
N THR A 43 8.78 -1.33 2.00
CA THR A 43 8.97 -2.58 1.26
C THR A 43 8.03 -3.67 1.77
N ALA A 44 7.80 -3.74 3.09
CA ALA A 44 6.87 -4.71 3.68
C ALA A 44 5.43 -4.48 3.20
N LEU A 45 5.00 -3.21 3.17
CA LEU A 45 3.67 -2.85 2.65
C LEU A 45 3.56 -3.15 1.15
N GLU A 46 4.61 -2.87 0.37
CA GLU A 46 4.63 -3.16 -1.06
C GLU A 46 4.58 -4.66 -1.36
N TYR A 47 5.27 -5.50 -0.57
CA TYR A 47 5.10 -6.96 -0.66
C TYR A 47 3.67 -7.40 -0.34
N ALA A 48 3.06 -6.84 0.70
CA ALA A 48 1.67 -7.13 1.05
C ALA A 48 0.69 -6.71 -0.07
N LEU A 49 0.93 -5.57 -0.72
CA LEU A 49 0.16 -5.15 -1.90
C LEU A 49 0.39 -6.10 -3.10
N GLY A 50 1.61 -6.61 -3.29
CA GLY A 50 1.89 -7.64 -4.28
C GLY A 50 1.15 -8.96 -4.01
N ASP A 51 1.16 -9.46 -2.77
CA ASP A 51 0.38 -10.63 -2.36
C ASP A 51 -1.13 -10.38 -2.55
N SER A 52 -1.59 -9.18 -2.25
CA SER A 52 -2.98 -8.76 -2.47
C SER A 52 -3.39 -8.90 -3.93
N LEU A 53 -2.54 -8.47 -4.88
CA LEU A 53 -2.81 -8.65 -6.32
C LEU A 53 -2.99 -10.12 -6.71
N MET A 54 -2.39 -11.04 -5.96
CA MET A 54 -2.53 -12.48 -6.13
C MET A 54 -3.73 -13.08 -5.37
N GLY A 55 -4.57 -12.23 -4.76
CA GLY A 55 -5.76 -12.63 -4.01
C GLY A 55 -5.49 -13.15 -2.60
N LYS A 56 -4.27 -12.96 -2.08
CA LYS A 56 -3.91 -13.37 -0.72
C LYS A 56 -4.19 -12.26 0.28
N ARG A 57 -4.58 -12.64 1.49
CA ARG A 57 -4.63 -11.72 2.64
C ARG A 57 -3.24 -11.57 3.24
N ALA A 58 -2.83 -10.34 3.53
CA ALA A 58 -1.50 -10.05 4.06
C ALA A 58 -1.56 -9.13 5.28
N ALA A 59 -0.69 -9.37 6.26
CA ALA A 59 -0.47 -8.48 7.40
C ALA A 59 0.92 -7.83 7.34
N VAL A 60 1.00 -6.57 7.77
CA VAL A 60 2.26 -5.84 7.91
C VAL A 60 2.35 -5.33 9.35
N ILE A 61 3.29 -5.87 10.13
CA ILE A 61 3.45 -5.62 11.56
C ILE A 61 4.59 -4.62 11.77
N ILE A 62 4.25 -3.38 12.10
CA ILE A 62 5.20 -2.27 12.27
C ILE A 62 4.80 -1.35 13.43
N LYS A 63 5.75 -0.57 13.95
CA LYS A 63 5.45 0.49 14.92
C LYS A 63 4.97 1.76 14.21
N ASN A 64 4.31 2.66 14.96
CA ASN A 64 3.84 3.98 14.51
C ASN A 64 4.84 4.76 13.62
N VAL A 65 6.12 4.83 14.00
CA VAL A 65 7.14 5.56 13.22
C VAL A 65 7.29 5.01 11.81
N GLY A 66 7.16 3.69 11.65
CA GLY A 66 7.22 3.01 10.37
C GLY A 66 6.07 3.38 9.43
N VAL A 67 4.91 3.75 9.97
CA VAL A 67 3.75 4.19 9.17
C VAL A 67 4.09 5.44 8.35
N ASN A 68 4.98 6.31 8.84
CA ASN A 68 5.45 7.47 8.08
C ASN A 68 6.18 7.07 6.78
N ALA A 69 6.96 5.99 6.81
CA ALA A 69 7.62 5.45 5.62
C ALA A 69 6.61 4.82 4.63
N CYS A 70 5.47 4.35 5.15
CA CYS A 70 4.38 3.78 4.37
C CYS A 70 3.39 4.81 3.80
N ALA A 71 3.53 6.10 4.13
CA ALA A 71 2.54 7.11 3.74
C ALA A 71 2.28 7.12 2.23
N ASP A 72 3.32 7.21 1.38
CA ASP A 72 3.15 7.20 -0.08
C ASP A 72 2.37 5.97 -0.59
N PRO A 73 2.81 4.71 -0.35
CA PRO A 73 2.06 3.56 -0.84
C PRO A 73 0.66 3.41 -0.23
N LEU A 74 0.39 3.91 0.99
CA LEU A 74 -0.97 3.90 1.56
C LEU A 74 -1.93 4.78 0.74
N LEU A 75 -1.55 6.02 0.41
CA LEU A 75 -2.39 6.92 -0.38
C LEU A 75 -2.56 6.39 -1.82
N GLN A 76 -1.48 5.87 -2.41
CA GLN A 76 -1.52 5.33 -3.77
C GLN A 76 -2.42 4.10 -3.84
N ALA A 77 -2.36 3.21 -2.83
CA ALA A 77 -3.21 2.03 -2.75
C ALA A 77 -4.70 2.39 -2.68
N THR A 78 -5.07 3.50 -2.03
CA THR A 78 -6.45 3.97 -1.98
C THR A 78 -7.00 4.31 -3.37
N ALA A 79 -6.23 5.01 -4.20
CA ALA A 79 -6.66 5.34 -5.57
C ALA A 79 -6.53 4.17 -6.55
N GLN A 80 -5.53 3.32 -6.36
CA GLN A 80 -5.24 2.17 -7.22
C GLN A 80 -6.14 0.96 -6.94
N GLY A 81 -6.58 0.79 -5.69
CA GLY A 81 -7.30 -0.38 -5.21
C GLY A 81 -6.37 -1.56 -4.87
N LEU A 82 -6.97 -2.61 -4.31
CA LEU A 82 -6.32 -3.87 -3.96
C LEU A 82 -7.30 -5.05 -4.09
N ILE A 83 -6.83 -6.30 -4.11
CA ILE A 83 -7.68 -7.48 -4.36
C ILE A 83 -7.87 -8.34 -3.10
N GLY A 84 -6.81 -8.92 -2.53
CA GLY A 84 -6.86 -9.59 -1.23
C GLY A 84 -6.69 -8.60 -0.08
N GLY A 85 -7.34 -8.81 1.07
CA GLY A 85 -7.29 -7.88 2.19
C GLY A 85 -5.87 -7.65 2.73
N VAL A 86 -5.49 -6.39 2.92
CA VAL A 86 -4.22 -6.00 3.53
C VAL A 86 -4.50 -5.27 4.84
N VAL A 87 -3.94 -5.80 5.93
CA VAL A 87 -4.01 -5.16 7.26
C VAL A 87 -2.64 -4.64 7.69
N LEU A 88 -2.56 -3.34 7.91
CA LEU A 88 -1.43 -2.69 8.55
C LEU A 88 -1.63 -2.75 10.07
N VAL A 89 -0.88 -3.64 10.71
CA VAL A 89 -0.91 -3.90 12.14
C VAL A 89 0.07 -2.95 12.81
N THR A 90 -0.47 -1.89 13.40
CA THR A 90 0.31 -0.75 13.90
C THR A 90 0.35 -0.74 15.42
N GLY A 91 1.54 -0.94 15.98
CA GLY A 91 1.81 -0.72 17.40
C GLY A 91 2.17 0.74 17.64
N ASP A 92 1.24 1.50 18.21
CA ASP A 92 1.47 2.86 18.64
C ASP A 92 2.12 2.91 20.02
N ASP A 93 3.02 3.86 20.22
CA ASP A 93 3.66 4.16 21.51
C ASP A 93 3.45 5.64 21.87
N PRO A 94 2.23 6.02 22.32
CA PRO A 94 1.87 7.42 22.55
C PRO A 94 2.63 8.08 23.69
N ASP A 95 3.09 7.28 24.66
CA ASP A 95 3.88 7.75 25.81
C ASP A 95 5.39 7.71 25.53
N ALA A 96 5.80 7.33 24.31
CA ALA A 96 7.20 7.23 23.89
C ALA A 96 8.07 6.38 24.84
N LEU A 97 7.54 5.24 25.29
CA LEU A 97 8.25 4.31 26.18
C LEU A 97 9.44 3.62 25.49
N GLY A 98 9.32 3.37 24.19
CA GLY A 98 10.36 2.76 23.35
C GLY A 98 10.57 3.47 22.01
N SER A 99 9.87 4.56 21.74
CA SER A 99 9.96 5.35 20.51
C SER A 99 10.60 6.72 20.74
N GLN A 100 11.29 7.24 19.71
CA GLN A 100 11.88 8.58 19.75
C GLN A 100 10.82 9.69 19.69
N THR A 101 9.62 9.38 19.19
CA THR A 101 8.52 10.32 19.04
C THR A 101 7.21 9.66 19.48
N ALA A 102 6.36 10.46 20.11
CA ALA A 102 4.96 10.11 20.30
C ALA A 102 4.20 10.39 19.00
N GLN A 103 3.50 9.38 18.47
CA GLN A 103 2.64 9.53 17.29
C GLN A 103 1.34 8.78 17.49
N ASP A 104 0.31 9.25 16.79
CA ASP A 104 -1.01 8.64 16.77
C ASP A 104 -1.35 8.26 15.33
N SER A 105 -1.40 6.96 15.03
CA SER A 105 -1.54 6.49 13.67
C SER A 105 -2.98 6.62 13.13
N ARG A 106 -3.96 6.96 13.98
CA ARG A 106 -5.35 7.17 13.55
C ARG A 106 -5.49 8.29 12.52
N TYR A 107 -4.62 9.30 12.57
CA TYR A 107 -4.61 10.39 11.58
C TYR A 107 -4.32 9.92 10.14
N TYR A 108 -3.64 8.78 9.96
CA TYR A 108 -3.49 8.18 8.63
C TYR A 108 -4.80 7.61 8.08
N GLY A 109 -5.79 7.34 8.96
CA GLY A 109 -7.15 7.00 8.55
C GLY A 109 -7.79 8.10 7.69
N GLU A 110 -7.56 9.37 8.02
CA GLU A 110 -8.08 10.48 7.21
C GLU A 110 -7.18 10.80 6.03
N ILE A 111 -5.87 10.87 6.25
CA ILE A 111 -4.90 11.24 5.20
C ILE A 111 -4.95 10.25 4.03
N ALA A 112 -5.13 8.96 4.30
CA ALA A 112 -5.19 7.91 3.29
C ALA A 112 -6.60 7.30 3.13
N GLU A 113 -7.62 7.84 3.80
CA GLU A 113 -9.02 7.38 3.75
C GLU A 113 -9.22 5.89 4.13
N LEU A 114 -8.47 5.40 5.12
CA LEU A 114 -8.39 3.98 5.46
C LEU A 114 -9.34 3.59 6.60
N PRO A 115 -9.92 2.38 6.61
CA PRO A 115 -10.56 1.85 7.80
C PRO A 115 -9.54 1.76 8.94
N VAL A 116 -9.83 2.33 10.11
CA VAL A 116 -8.98 2.18 11.30
C VAL A 116 -9.77 1.48 12.39
N ILE A 117 -9.27 0.32 12.81
CA ILE A 117 -9.82 -0.50 13.87
C ILE A 117 -8.87 -0.41 15.07
N GLU A 118 -9.39 0.00 16.22
CA GLU A 118 -8.68 0.07 17.49
C GLU A 118 -9.38 -0.85 18.51
N PRO A 119 -8.88 -2.08 18.73
CA PRO A 119 -9.55 -3.07 19.54
C PRO A 119 -9.43 -2.73 21.04
N ASP A 120 -10.31 -3.33 21.83
CA ASP A 120 -10.01 -3.63 23.21
C ASP A 120 -9.68 -5.11 23.39
N ALA A 121 -9.32 -5.52 24.61
CA ALA A 121 -8.94 -6.90 24.90
C ALA A 121 -10.03 -7.93 24.52
N SER A 122 -11.30 -7.54 24.40
CA SER A 122 -12.40 -8.44 24.03
C SER A 122 -12.66 -8.55 22.53
N THR A 123 -12.11 -7.66 21.71
CA THR A 123 -12.44 -7.54 20.28
C THR A 123 -11.27 -7.81 19.33
N ILE A 124 -10.14 -8.35 19.82
CA ILE A 124 -8.93 -8.57 19.01
C ILE A 124 -9.22 -9.42 17.76
N TYR A 125 -9.76 -10.63 17.93
CA TYR A 125 -10.04 -11.56 16.82
C TYR A 125 -11.04 -10.98 15.82
N ALA A 126 -12.16 -10.47 16.33
CA ALA A 126 -13.21 -9.90 15.49
C ALA A 126 -12.75 -8.60 14.81
N GLY A 127 -11.88 -7.83 15.44
CA GLY A 127 -11.31 -6.60 14.90
C GLY A 127 -10.33 -6.85 13.75
N ILE A 128 -9.47 -7.87 13.84
CA ILE A 128 -8.56 -8.24 12.74
C ILE A 128 -9.36 -8.75 11.53
N GLU A 129 -10.32 -9.65 11.75
CA GLU A 129 -11.17 -10.13 10.66
C GLU A 129 -11.98 -8.98 10.03
N ALA A 130 -12.57 -8.09 10.85
CA ALA A 130 -13.28 -6.92 10.35
C ALA A 130 -12.38 -5.95 9.57
N ALA A 131 -11.10 -5.81 9.95
CA ALA A 131 -10.13 -5.01 9.20
C ALA A 131 -9.88 -5.61 7.81
N LEU A 132 -9.73 -6.94 7.71
CA LEU A 132 -9.52 -7.64 6.44
C LEU A 132 -10.78 -7.60 5.56
N GLU A 133 -11.95 -7.83 6.13
CA GLU A 133 -13.24 -7.68 5.44
C GLU A 133 -13.42 -6.24 4.91
N ALA A 134 -13.14 -5.23 5.73
CA ALA A 134 -13.21 -3.82 5.31
C ALA A 134 -12.17 -3.49 4.23
N SER A 135 -10.96 -4.03 4.35
CA SER A 135 -9.91 -3.86 3.34
C SER A 135 -10.37 -4.34 1.96
N GLU A 136 -11.00 -5.51 1.89
CA GLU A 136 -11.55 -6.08 0.66
C GLU A 136 -12.77 -5.29 0.17
N GLN A 137 -13.74 -5.04 1.06
CA GLN A 137 -14.98 -4.32 0.73
C GLN A 137 -14.69 -2.92 0.15
N PHE A 138 -13.75 -2.19 0.74
CA PHE A 138 -13.44 -0.82 0.35
C PHE A 138 -12.21 -0.72 -0.56
N SER A 139 -11.58 -1.86 -0.89
CA SER A 139 -10.39 -1.94 -1.74
C SER A 139 -9.26 -1.01 -1.29
N ARG A 140 -8.99 -1.01 0.02
CA ARG A 140 -8.00 -0.16 0.69
C ARG A 140 -7.23 -0.95 1.72
N VAL A 141 -6.03 -0.52 2.07
CA VAL A 141 -5.35 -1.05 3.26
C VAL A 141 -6.20 -0.70 4.49
N ALA A 142 -6.45 -1.66 5.37
CA ALA A 142 -7.06 -1.37 6.67
C ALA A 142 -5.98 -1.28 7.74
N MET A 143 -6.15 -0.40 8.73
CA MET A 143 -5.26 -0.31 9.87
C MET A 143 -5.88 -1.01 11.07
N PHE A 144 -5.11 -1.91 11.69
CA PHE A 144 -5.41 -2.45 13.01
C PHE A 144 -4.40 -1.85 13.99
N ARG A 145 -4.84 -0.85 14.75
CA ARG A 145 -3.99 -0.09 15.68
C ARG A 145 -4.13 -0.66 17.09
N PHE A 146 -3.03 -0.83 17.80
CA PHE A 146 -3.05 -1.10 19.24
C PHE A 146 -1.94 -0.32 19.96
N THR A 147 -2.00 -0.32 21.29
CA THR A 147 -1.01 0.32 22.18
C THR A 147 -0.55 -0.66 23.27
N PRO A 148 0.56 -0.43 23.99
CA PRO A 148 1.12 -1.39 24.94
C PRO A 148 0.12 -1.96 25.96
N PRO A 149 -0.80 -1.17 26.54
CA PRO A 149 -1.78 -1.72 27.47
C PRO A 149 -2.68 -2.82 26.88
N VAL A 150 -2.94 -2.81 25.57
CA VAL A 150 -3.71 -3.87 24.89
C VAL A 150 -2.90 -5.16 24.78
N LEU A 151 -1.58 -5.06 24.58
CA LEU A 151 -0.69 -6.22 24.52
C LEU A 151 -0.62 -6.96 25.86
N ASP A 152 -0.56 -6.21 26.95
CA ASP A 152 -0.42 -6.74 28.32
C ASP A 152 -1.74 -7.20 28.95
N ALA A 153 -2.87 -6.77 28.38
CA ALA A 153 -4.19 -7.11 28.87
C ALA A 153 -4.45 -8.61 28.80
N ASP A 154 -5.13 -9.14 29.82
CA ASP A 154 -5.63 -10.51 29.77
C ASP A 154 -6.82 -10.58 28.82
N THR A 155 -6.75 -11.50 27.86
CA THR A 155 -7.80 -11.73 26.86
C THR A 155 -8.18 -13.20 26.77
N LYS A 156 -9.40 -13.41 26.28
CA LYS A 156 -9.95 -14.72 25.98
C LYS A 156 -9.72 -15.02 24.50
N GLU A 157 -9.41 -16.28 24.20
CA GLU A 157 -9.41 -16.78 22.82
C GLU A 157 -10.86 -16.86 22.32
N ILE A 158 -11.25 -15.90 21.47
CA ILE A 158 -12.61 -15.82 20.91
C ILE A 158 -12.50 -15.65 19.38
N PRO A 159 -12.06 -16.70 18.66
CA PRO A 159 -11.96 -16.64 17.21
C PRO A 159 -13.35 -16.48 16.58
N VAL A 160 -13.37 -15.82 15.42
CA VAL A 160 -14.55 -15.67 14.56
C VAL A 160 -14.31 -16.41 13.25
N PRO A 161 -15.36 -16.79 12.51
CA PRO A 161 -15.17 -17.40 11.20
C PRO A 161 -14.47 -16.43 10.23
N ARG A 162 -13.43 -16.90 9.54
CA ARG A 162 -12.79 -16.19 8.42
C ARG A 162 -13.80 -16.02 7.28
N LYS A 163 -14.04 -14.79 6.84
CA LYS A 163 -14.94 -14.45 5.73
C LYS A 163 -14.17 -13.81 4.58
N ASN A 164 -13.64 -14.64 3.68
CA ASN A 164 -12.93 -14.15 2.51
C ASN A 164 -13.88 -13.38 1.58
N GLY A 165 -13.61 -12.09 1.41
CA GLY A 165 -14.15 -11.25 0.35
C GLY A 165 -13.16 -11.07 -0.78
N LYS A 166 -13.39 -10.05 -1.60
CA LYS A 166 -12.47 -9.65 -2.67
C LYS A 166 -12.66 -8.17 -2.97
N GLY A 167 -11.55 -7.43 -2.97
CA GLY A 167 -11.49 -6.07 -3.47
C GLY A 167 -11.36 -6.01 -4.99
N ARG A 168 -11.11 -4.80 -5.50
CA ARG A 168 -10.88 -4.53 -6.91
C ARG A 168 -9.82 -3.47 -7.11
N LEU A 169 -9.12 -3.57 -8.23
CA LEU A 169 -8.35 -2.46 -8.75
C LEU A 169 -9.28 -1.41 -9.37
N SER A 170 -8.80 -0.18 -9.42
CA SER A 170 -9.47 0.92 -10.11
C SER A 170 -9.61 0.63 -11.60
N ASP A 171 -10.68 1.14 -12.22
CA ASP A 171 -10.90 0.96 -13.65
C ASP A 171 -9.74 1.59 -14.43
N ARG A 172 -9.17 0.82 -15.36
CA ARG A 172 -8.01 1.26 -16.15
C ARG A 172 -8.37 2.37 -17.11
N THR A 173 -9.65 2.54 -17.45
CA THR A 173 -10.16 3.61 -18.31
C THR A 173 -10.26 4.94 -17.57
N TYR A 174 -10.24 4.96 -16.24
CA TYR A 174 -10.34 6.20 -15.46
C TYR A 174 -9.10 7.07 -15.58
N THR A 175 -9.34 8.39 -15.62
CA THR A 175 -8.28 9.38 -15.39
C THR A 175 -7.82 9.33 -13.95
N MET A 176 -6.69 9.95 -13.62
CA MET A 176 -6.25 10.05 -12.22
C MET A 176 -7.31 10.70 -11.32
N ASN A 177 -8.03 11.72 -11.84
CA ASN A 177 -9.14 12.32 -11.13
C ASN A 177 -10.30 11.33 -10.95
N GLY A 178 -10.69 10.60 -12.01
CA GLY A 178 -11.71 9.55 -11.92
C GLY A 178 -11.37 8.48 -10.89
N ARG A 179 -10.10 8.05 -10.79
CA ARG A 179 -9.66 7.09 -9.77
C ARG A 179 -9.85 7.62 -8.35
N VAL A 180 -9.49 8.88 -8.10
CA VAL A 180 -9.70 9.53 -6.79
C VAL A 180 -11.20 9.64 -6.49
N THR A 181 -12.02 10.12 -7.43
CA THR A 181 -13.48 10.21 -7.23
C THR A 181 -14.12 8.84 -6.98
N ALA A 182 -13.67 7.78 -7.67
CA ALA A 182 -14.12 6.41 -7.41
C ALA A 182 -13.74 5.93 -6.00
N ALA A 183 -12.52 6.27 -5.54
CA ALA A 183 -12.10 5.98 -4.18
C ALA A 183 -12.95 6.75 -3.16
N GLU A 184 -13.09 8.08 -3.27
CA GLU A 184 -13.90 8.91 -2.37
C GLU A 184 -15.35 8.39 -2.25
N ASN A 185 -15.94 7.93 -3.36
CA ASN A 185 -17.26 7.30 -3.35
C ASN A 185 -17.32 6.05 -2.45
N LEU A 186 -16.27 5.24 -2.43
CA LEU A 186 -16.15 4.11 -1.49
C LEU A 186 -15.92 4.61 -0.05
N TYR A 187 -15.08 5.63 0.16
CA TYR A 187 -14.83 6.20 1.49
C TYR A 187 -16.11 6.73 2.12
N ARG A 188 -16.97 7.37 1.34
CA ARG A 188 -18.29 7.82 1.78
C ARG A 188 -19.10 6.69 2.42
N THR A 189 -19.11 5.51 1.81
CA THR A 189 -19.85 4.34 2.34
C THR A 189 -19.22 3.73 3.59
N MET A 190 -17.97 4.06 3.91
CA MET A 190 -17.30 3.60 5.13
C MET A 190 -17.89 4.23 6.39
N PHE A 191 -18.52 5.41 6.30
CA PHE A 191 -19.17 6.05 7.45
C PHE A 191 -20.35 5.23 7.97
N ASP A 192 -21.21 4.74 7.07
CA ASP A 192 -22.32 3.85 7.43
C ASP A 192 -21.80 2.53 8.01
N TRP A 193 -20.76 1.96 7.40
CA TRP A 193 -20.10 0.76 7.90
C TRP A 193 -19.54 0.94 9.32
N SER A 194 -18.88 2.07 9.57
CA SER A 194 -18.33 2.40 10.88
C SER A 194 -19.44 2.51 11.93
N SER A 195 -20.47 3.31 11.65
CA SER A 195 -21.60 3.54 12.55
C SER A 195 -22.41 2.27 12.82
N ALA A 196 -22.57 1.40 11.82
CA ALA A 196 -23.33 0.16 11.93
C ALA A 196 -22.51 -1.04 12.46
N SER A 197 -21.19 -0.88 12.65
CA SER A 197 -20.32 -1.98 13.04
C SER A 197 -20.73 -2.58 14.40
N PRO A 198 -20.95 -3.91 14.49
CA PRO A 198 -21.32 -4.56 15.75
C PRO A 198 -20.15 -4.62 16.75
N LEU A 199 -18.94 -4.22 16.33
CA LEU A 199 -17.80 -4.09 17.24
C LEU A 199 -17.93 -2.88 18.15
N ASN A 200 -18.65 -1.85 17.72
CA ASN A 200 -18.99 -0.71 18.57
C ASN A 200 -20.09 -1.11 19.55
N ARG A 201 -19.91 -0.81 20.84
CA ARG A 201 -20.91 -1.09 21.89
C ARG A 201 -21.36 0.23 22.50
N TRP A 202 -22.66 0.49 22.52
CA TRP A 202 -23.23 1.77 22.93
C TRP A 202 -23.99 1.62 24.26
N ASP A 203 -23.50 2.24 25.34
CA ASP A 203 -24.13 2.21 26.68
C ASP A 203 -23.94 3.56 27.41
N GLY A 204 -24.10 4.67 26.69
CA GLY A 204 -23.97 6.01 27.25
C GLY A 204 -22.53 6.39 27.61
N GLU A 205 -22.38 7.41 28.45
CA GLU A 205 -21.08 8.02 28.77
C GLU A 205 -20.44 7.44 30.04
N PRO A 206 -19.10 7.40 30.12
CA PRO A 206 -18.13 7.82 29.11
C PRO A 206 -17.98 6.82 27.96
N ALA A 207 -17.59 7.31 26.78
CA ALA A 207 -17.12 6.47 25.68
C ALA A 207 -15.62 6.25 25.77
N GLY A 208 -15.19 5.00 25.58
CA GLY A 208 -13.78 4.63 25.60
C GLY A 208 -13.34 4.00 24.27
N ALA A 209 -12.16 4.38 23.80
CA ALA A 209 -11.49 3.77 22.64
C ALA A 209 -10.15 3.15 23.03
N GLY A 210 -9.77 2.07 22.34
CA GLY A 210 -8.59 1.28 22.67
C GLY A 210 -8.57 0.83 24.12
N PRO A 211 -7.48 1.02 24.87
CA PRO A 211 -7.42 0.60 26.27
C PRO A 211 -8.16 1.53 27.24
N ALA A 212 -8.59 2.72 26.81
CA ALA A 212 -9.26 3.67 27.70
C ALA A 212 -10.66 3.17 28.06
N ALA A 213 -11.00 3.06 29.35
CA ALA A 213 -12.28 2.50 29.80
C ALA A 213 -13.49 3.40 29.49
N GLY A 214 -14.64 2.78 29.23
CA GLY A 214 -15.91 3.46 29.02
C GLY A 214 -17.09 2.50 29.02
N ARG A 215 -18.30 3.00 29.28
CA ARG A 215 -19.54 2.23 29.15
C ARG A 215 -19.81 1.95 27.68
N THR A 216 -19.68 2.99 26.86
CA THR A 216 -19.57 2.87 25.41
C THR A 216 -18.14 2.45 25.02
N ARG A 217 -18.04 1.58 24.01
CA ARG A 217 -16.80 1.07 23.43
C ARG A 217 -16.78 1.39 21.95
N VAL A 218 -15.87 2.27 21.54
CA VAL A 218 -15.65 2.63 20.14
C VAL A 218 -14.45 1.84 19.63
N VAL A 219 -14.70 0.89 18.73
CA VAL A 219 -13.68 0.00 18.15
C VAL A 219 -13.33 0.42 16.73
N ILE A 220 -14.29 0.92 15.95
CA ILE A 220 -13.99 1.53 14.65
C ILE A 220 -13.64 2.99 14.92
N ALA A 221 -12.38 3.35 14.70
CA ALA A 221 -11.87 4.69 14.93
C ALA A 221 -11.99 5.59 13.69
N ASN A 222 -11.77 5.03 12.48
CA ASN A 222 -11.92 5.76 11.23
C ASN A 222 -12.74 4.98 10.18
N PRO A 223 -13.72 5.62 9.53
CA PRO A 223 -14.27 6.94 9.89
C PRO A 223 -14.86 6.94 11.30
N PRO A 224 -14.82 8.06 12.06
CA PRO A 224 -15.43 8.08 13.38
C PRO A 224 -16.95 7.80 13.31
N PRO A 225 -17.52 6.91 14.15
CA PRO A 225 -18.95 6.61 14.12
C PRO A 225 -19.80 7.84 14.45
N GLU A 226 -20.94 8.02 13.77
CA GLU A 226 -21.78 9.22 13.94
C GLU A 226 -22.29 9.41 15.39
N GLN A 227 -22.47 8.30 16.12
CA GLN A 227 -23.02 8.31 17.47
C GLN A 227 -22.11 9.03 18.48
N ILE A 228 -20.81 9.19 18.18
CA ILE A 228 -19.88 9.91 19.05
C ILE A 228 -20.07 11.43 18.98
N ALA A 229 -20.76 11.95 17.95
CA ALA A 229 -21.01 13.38 17.78
C ALA A 229 -21.73 14.00 19.00
N GLY A 230 -22.63 13.23 19.63
CA GLY A 230 -23.39 13.64 20.81
C GLY A 230 -22.68 13.41 22.14
N MET A 231 -21.45 12.88 22.16
CA MET A 231 -20.75 12.50 23.39
C MET A 231 -19.83 13.62 23.90
N HIS A 232 -19.86 13.85 25.20
CA HIS A 232 -19.11 14.86 25.94
C HIS A 232 -17.83 14.30 26.57
N ASP A 233 -17.89 13.12 27.22
CA ASP A 233 -16.76 12.41 27.84
C ASP A 233 -16.31 11.25 26.94
N ILE A 234 -15.36 11.55 26.05
CA ILE A 234 -14.66 10.57 25.21
C ILE A 234 -13.25 10.39 25.77
N ARG A 235 -12.92 9.15 26.13
CA ARG A 235 -11.65 8.73 26.72
C ARG A 235 -10.87 7.91 25.72
N GLU A 236 -9.64 8.32 25.49
CA GLU A 236 -8.74 7.74 24.50
C GLU A 236 -7.34 7.64 25.08
N TYR A 237 -6.54 6.73 24.55
CA TYR A 237 -5.13 6.60 24.92
C TYR A 237 -4.26 7.10 23.77
N GLY A 238 -3.47 8.15 24.06
CA GLY A 238 -2.78 8.96 23.06
C GLY A 238 -3.49 10.29 22.83
N ARG A 239 -3.58 10.73 21.57
CA ARG A 239 -4.20 12.02 21.24
C ARG A 239 -5.73 11.93 21.32
N PRO A 240 -6.44 13.05 21.51
CA PRO A 240 -7.91 13.08 21.56
C PRO A 240 -8.54 12.99 20.17
N TYR A 241 -8.19 11.95 19.40
CA TYR A 241 -8.56 11.80 18.00
C TYR A 241 -10.08 11.78 17.79
N LEU A 242 -10.81 10.85 18.40
CA LEU A 242 -12.26 10.75 18.25
C LEU A 242 -12.97 12.01 18.77
N ARG A 243 -12.47 12.57 19.89
CA ARG A 243 -13.02 13.81 20.42
C ARG A 243 -12.88 14.99 19.46
N ASP A 244 -11.75 15.10 18.78
CA ASP A 244 -11.47 16.19 17.85
C ASP A 244 -12.21 15.98 16.49
N HIS A 245 -12.48 14.73 16.09
CA HIS A 245 -13.07 14.38 14.79
C HIS A 245 -14.54 13.91 14.87
N ARG A 246 -15.21 14.04 16.03
CA ARG A 246 -16.63 13.67 16.21
C ARG A 246 -17.64 14.39 15.30
N GLY A 247 -17.21 15.47 14.64
CA GLY A 247 -18.02 16.21 13.66
C GLY A 247 -17.68 15.88 12.21
N MET A 248 -16.83 14.88 11.96
CA MET A 248 -16.46 14.48 10.61
C MET A 248 -17.70 13.98 9.87
N SER A 249 -17.89 14.50 8.66
CA SER A 249 -18.99 14.10 7.77
C SER A 249 -18.44 13.35 6.55
N PRO A 250 -19.23 12.45 5.95
CA PRO A 250 -18.85 11.80 4.71
C PRO A 250 -18.54 12.85 3.62
N PRO A 251 -17.59 12.59 2.71
CA PRO A 251 -17.36 13.47 1.57
C PRO A 251 -18.64 13.62 0.75
N MET A 252 -18.85 14.82 0.21
CA MET A 252 -19.99 15.11 -0.64
C MET A 252 -20.05 14.11 -1.81
N PRO A 253 -21.24 13.70 -2.25
CA PRO A 253 -21.36 12.87 -3.43
C PRO A 253 -20.68 13.53 -4.63
N GLY A 254 -19.57 12.93 -5.08
CA GLY A 254 -18.91 13.35 -6.31
C GLY A 254 -19.78 13.03 -7.54
N GLU A 255 -19.44 13.64 -8.67
CA GLU A 255 -19.92 13.19 -9.97
C GLU A 255 -19.47 11.74 -10.23
N HIS A 256 -19.97 11.13 -11.31
CA HIS A 256 -19.41 9.87 -11.81
C HIS A 256 -17.89 9.97 -12.03
N PRO A 257 -17.11 8.92 -11.73
CA PRO A 257 -15.68 8.89 -12.03
C PRO A 257 -15.37 9.19 -13.50
N GLN A 258 -14.54 10.21 -13.76
CA GLN A 258 -14.16 10.59 -15.13
C GLN A 258 -13.30 9.52 -15.82
N SER A 259 -13.75 9.03 -16.97
CA SER A 259 -12.96 8.19 -17.87
C SER A 259 -12.06 9.00 -18.81
N MET A 260 -11.07 8.35 -19.41
CA MET A 260 -10.24 8.95 -20.46
C MET A 260 -11.05 9.28 -21.72
N GLU A 261 -12.16 8.57 -21.97
CA GLU A 261 -13.14 8.88 -23.02
C GLU A 261 -13.89 10.18 -22.70
N ASP A 262 -14.39 10.34 -21.46
CA ASP A 262 -15.04 11.58 -21.01
C ASP A 262 -14.10 12.79 -21.13
N ARG A 263 -12.82 12.60 -20.84
CA ARG A 263 -11.78 13.63 -21.02
C ARG A 263 -11.44 13.89 -22.50
N GLY A 264 -11.76 12.95 -23.40
CA GLY A 264 -11.49 13.01 -24.83
C GLY A 264 -10.05 12.70 -25.23
N PHE A 265 -9.17 12.33 -24.28
CA PHE A 265 -7.78 11.97 -24.58
C PHE A 265 -7.09 11.17 -23.48
N TYR A 266 -6.05 10.44 -23.87
CA TYR A 266 -5.06 9.85 -22.99
C TYR A 266 -3.63 10.26 -23.38
N ARG A 267 -2.66 9.98 -22.49
CA ARG A 267 -1.24 10.23 -22.75
C ARG A 267 -0.48 8.93 -22.88
N THR A 268 0.49 8.91 -23.78
CA THR A 268 1.41 7.78 -23.97
C THR A 268 2.85 8.29 -24.11
N PHE A 269 3.79 7.40 -24.40
CA PHE A 269 5.20 7.76 -24.61
C PHE A 269 5.38 8.84 -25.68
N CYS A 270 6.50 9.56 -25.63
CA CYS A 270 6.86 10.52 -26.67
C CYS A 270 7.02 9.79 -28.02
N ARG A 271 6.71 10.47 -29.14
CA ARG A 271 6.82 9.91 -30.50
C ARG A 271 8.17 9.25 -30.80
N ASN A 272 9.25 9.90 -30.36
CA ASN A 272 10.63 9.44 -30.57
C ASN A 272 11.24 8.92 -29.26
N CYS A 273 10.44 8.34 -28.37
CA CYS A 273 10.94 7.78 -27.12
C CYS A 273 11.89 6.60 -27.41
N PRO A 274 13.12 6.61 -26.85
CA PRO A 274 14.10 5.56 -27.13
C PRO A 274 13.65 4.18 -26.62
N PHE A 275 12.71 4.14 -25.66
CA PHE A 275 12.22 2.90 -25.05
C PHE A 275 11.11 2.21 -25.85
N ILE A 276 10.60 2.80 -26.94
CA ILE A 276 9.55 2.19 -27.76
C ILE A 276 9.90 0.76 -28.22
N PRO A 277 11.12 0.45 -28.72
CA PRO A 277 11.46 -0.92 -29.12
C PRO A 277 11.34 -1.92 -27.96
N MET A 278 11.86 -1.56 -26.78
CA MET A 278 11.69 -2.37 -25.55
C MET A 278 10.21 -2.58 -25.22
N MET A 279 9.39 -1.53 -25.24
CA MET A 279 7.95 -1.63 -24.96
C MET A 279 7.23 -2.52 -25.98
N ASN A 280 7.64 -2.51 -27.25
CA ASN A 280 7.10 -3.39 -28.28
C ASN A 280 7.45 -4.87 -28.04
N VAL A 281 8.68 -5.18 -27.61
CA VAL A 281 9.07 -6.56 -27.24
C VAL A 281 8.25 -7.05 -26.05
N LEU A 282 8.11 -6.23 -25.01
CA LEU A 282 7.30 -6.53 -23.83
C LEU A 282 5.84 -6.80 -24.20
N LYS A 283 5.26 -5.96 -25.08
CA LYS A 283 3.88 -6.11 -25.58
C LYS A 283 3.71 -7.40 -26.38
N LYS A 284 4.60 -7.65 -27.34
CA LYS A 284 4.60 -8.87 -28.18
C LYS A 284 4.63 -10.14 -27.34
N ARG A 285 5.28 -10.10 -26.18
CA ARG A 285 5.41 -11.22 -25.23
C ARG A 285 4.29 -11.30 -24.18
N GLY A 286 3.37 -10.33 -24.13
CA GLY A 286 2.30 -10.30 -23.14
C GLY A 286 2.80 -10.21 -21.70
N MET A 287 3.91 -9.49 -21.47
CA MET A 287 4.57 -9.42 -20.18
C MET A 287 3.85 -8.42 -19.25
N ALA A 288 2.86 -8.90 -18.50
CA ALA A 288 2.18 -8.10 -17.49
C ALA A 288 3.15 -7.68 -16.38
N MET A 289 3.13 -6.41 -15.96
CA MET A 289 4.13 -5.84 -15.06
C MET A 289 3.55 -4.87 -14.04
N ILE A 290 4.31 -4.57 -12.99
CA ILE A 290 4.04 -3.44 -12.11
C ILE A 290 4.83 -2.24 -12.62
N CYS A 291 4.14 -1.14 -12.87
CA CYS A 291 4.75 0.11 -13.30
C CYS A 291 4.98 1.03 -12.10
N ASP A 292 6.11 1.72 -12.11
CA ASP A 292 6.48 2.72 -11.10
C ASP A 292 6.09 4.15 -11.51
N ALA A 293 5.94 5.05 -10.54
CA ALA A 293 5.69 6.46 -10.82
C ALA A 293 6.78 7.05 -11.74
N GLY A 294 6.35 7.70 -12.84
CA GLY A 294 7.24 8.18 -13.91
C GLY A 294 6.80 7.64 -15.27
N CYS A 295 7.65 7.76 -16.29
CA CYS A 295 7.27 7.38 -17.67
C CYS A 295 6.80 5.92 -17.78
N SER A 296 7.19 5.06 -16.85
CA SER A 296 6.77 3.65 -16.84
C SER A 296 5.25 3.48 -16.73
N VAL A 297 4.53 4.38 -16.03
CA VAL A 297 3.05 4.31 -15.92
C VAL A 297 2.36 4.48 -17.27
N LEU A 298 3.02 5.08 -18.26
CA LEU A 298 2.48 5.20 -19.62
C LEU A 298 2.38 3.84 -20.31
N GLY A 299 3.14 2.84 -19.85
CA GLY A 299 3.00 1.44 -20.28
C GLY A 299 1.67 0.82 -19.85
N MET A 300 0.94 1.42 -18.91
CA MET A 300 -0.42 0.99 -18.53
C MET A 300 -1.47 1.38 -19.56
N ASN A 301 -1.22 2.44 -20.34
CA ASN A 301 -2.16 3.00 -21.30
C ASN A 301 -2.01 2.34 -22.67
N HIS A 302 -3.04 2.54 -23.51
CA HIS A 302 -2.96 2.19 -24.93
C HIS A 302 -1.76 2.90 -25.59
N PRO A 303 -1.06 2.29 -26.56
CA PRO A 303 -1.28 0.96 -27.12
C PRO A 303 -0.64 -0.20 -26.35
N TYR A 304 -0.01 0.03 -25.20
CA TYR A 304 0.82 -1.00 -24.58
C TYR A 304 0.01 -1.92 -23.67
N ASP A 305 -0.83 -1.34 -22.81
CA ASP A 305 -1.74 -2.07 -21.93
C ASP A 305 -1.06 -3.10 -20.99
N LEU A 306 0.24 -2.93 -20.71
CA LEU A 306 1.10 -3.89 -20.02
C LEU A 306 1.05 -3.83 -18.49
N GLY A 307 0.83 -2.64 -17.93
CA GLY A 307 0.90 -2.46 -16.48
C GLY A 307 -0.38 -2.86 -15.74
N VAL A 308 -0.23 -3.64 -14.67
CA VAL A 308 -1.33 -4.15 -13.83
C VAL A 308 -1.74 -3.13 -12.77
N ALA A 309 -0.77 -2.53 -12.08
CA ALA A 309 -0.96 -1.56 -11.02
C ALA A 309 0.27 -0.66 -10.87
N SER A 310 0.11 0.45 -10.15
CA SER A 310 1.17 1.36 -9.72
C SER A 310 0.86 1.87 -8.31
N TYR A 311 1.80 1.69 -7.37
CA TYR A 311 1.60 1.98 -5.94
C TYR A 311 2.54 3.07 -5.40
N GLY A 312 3.06 3.93 -6.27
CA GLY A 312 3.91 5.06 -5.87
C GLY A 312 5.33 4.95 -6.39
N MET A 313 6.20 5.83 -5.89
CA MET A 313 7.57 5.94 -6.37
C MET A 313 8.46 4.89 -5.69
N GLY A 314 9.21 4.14 -6.50
CA GLY A 314 10.08 3.05 -6.07
C GLY A 314 9.33 1.81 -5.56
N ALA A 315 8.02 1.71 -5.79
CA ALA A 315 7.17 0.63 -5.27
C ALA A 315 7.10 -0.60 -6.17
N SER A 316 7.38 -0.44 -7.47
CA SER A 316 7.18 -1.49 -8.48
C SER A 316 7.96 -2.78 -8.18
N ILE A 317 9.16 -2.67 -7.62
CA ILE A 317 10.08 -3.80 -7.36
C ILE A 317 9.48 -4.78 -6.36
N ALA A 318 9.11 -4.31 -5.16
CA ALA A 318 8.58 -5.17 -4.12
C ALA A 318 7.20 -5.72 -4.50
N VAL A 319 6.30 -4.86 -5.01
CA VAL A 319 4.97 -5.31 -5.46
C VAL A 319 5.11 -6.40 -6.53
N ALA A 320 5.98 -6.23 -7.53
CA ALA A 320 6.18 -7.20 -8.59
C ALA A 320 6.76 -8.52 -8.07
N ALA A 321 7.71 -8.49 -7.14
CA ALA A 321 8.34 -9.69 -6.58
C ALA A 321 7.35 -10.64 -5.90
N ARG A 322 6.20 -10.14 -5.43
CA ARG A 322 5.10 -10.94 -4.86
C ARG A 322 3.90 -11.12 -5.79
N SER A 323 3.96 -10.57 -7.00
CA SER A 323 2.86 -10.64 -7.99
C SER A 323 3.34 -11.06 -9.39
N THR A 324 3.50 -10.11 -10.31
CA THR A 324 3.77 -10.32 -11.73
C THR A 324 5.17 -10.82 -12.02
N LYS A 325 6.10 -10.67 -11.07
CA LYS A 325 7.54 -10.94 -11.19
C LYS A 325 8.25 -10.03 -12.19
N ILE A 326 7.61 -8.96 -12.65
CA ILE A 326 8.17 -7.99 -13.60
C ILE A 326 7.90 -6.58 -13.07
N ALA A 327 8.97 -5.85 -12.76
CA ALA A 327 8.93 -4.45 -12.38
C ALA A 327 9.49 -3.58 -13.51
N LEU A 328 8.80 -2.49 -13.83
CA LEU A 328 9.29 -1.45 -14.73
C LEU A 328 9.45 -0.15 -13.94
N ILE A 329 10.68 0.31 -13.78
CA ILE A 329 11.05 1.45 -12.93
C ILE A 329 11.98 2.41 -13.66
N GLY A 330 11.92 3.71 -13.35
CA GLY A 330 12.90 4.69 -13.84
C GLY A 330 14.16 4.75 -12.98
N ASP A 331 15.27 5.25 -13.54
CA ASP A 331 16.51 5.52 -12.80
C ASP A 331 16.32 6.39 -11.55
N TYR A 332 15.55 7.47 -11.65
CA TYR A 332 15.24 8.35 -10.52
C TYR A 332 14.44 7.64 -9.43
N ALA A 333 13.37 6.94 -9.81
CA ALA A 333 12.51 6.23 -8.85
C ALA A 333 13.26 5.09 -8.14
N LEU A 334 14.17 4.42 -8.86
CA LEU A 334 15.07 3.43 -8.29
C LEU A 334 15.93 4.04 -7.18
N LEU A 335 16.58 5.18 -7.45
CA LEU A 335 17.42 5.88 -6.47
C LEU A 335 16.62 6.53 -5.34
N HIS A 336 15.38 6.92 -5.59
CA HIS A 336 14.50 7.54 -4.59
C HIS A 336 14.17 6.59 -3.44
N SER A 337 13.71 5.37 -3.75
CA SER A 337 13.32 4.38 -2.72
C SER A 337 13.35 2.93 -3.20
N GLY A 338 13.50 2.67 -4.51
CA GLY A 338 13.48 1.31 -5.07
C GLY A 338 14.70 0.45 -4.72
N LEU A 339 15.86 1.05 -4.44
CA LEU A 339 17.08 0.31 -4.10
C LEU A 339 16.91 -0.58 -2.87
N ASN A 340 16.21 -0.10 -1.84
CA ASN A 340 15.99 -0.89 -0.62
C ASN A 340 15.21 -2.17 -0.93
N ALA A 341 14.12 -2.05 -1.70
CA ALA A 341 13.33 -3.20 -2.14
C ALA A 341 14.17 -4.15 -3.00
N LEU A 342 15.03 -3.63 -3.89
CA LEU A 342 15.89 -4.46 -4.72
C LEU A 342 16.89 -5.27 -3.89
N ILE A 343 17.52 -4.65 -2.88
CA ILE A 343 18.45 -5.32 -1.97
C ILE A 343 17.73 -6.47 -1.25
N ASP A 344 16.55 -6.21 -0.71
CA ASP A 344 15.75 -7.22 0.01
C ASP A 344 15.33 -8.38 -0.90
N VAL A 345 14.91 -8.09 -2.14
CA VAL A 345 14.59 -9.10 -3.16
C VAL A 345 15.80 -9.99 -3.47
N TYR A 346 17.00 -9.40 -3.62
CA TYR A 346 18.23 -10.14 -3.90
C TYR A 346 18.69 -11.01 -2.73
N GLU A 347 18.63 -10.48 -1.51
CA GLU A 347 18.95 -11.22 -0.29
C GLU A 347 18.04 -12.46 -0.15
N LYS A 348 16.75 -12.28 -0.41
CA LYS A 348 15.73 -13.35 -0.36
C LYS A 348 15.68 -14.23 -1.61
N ARG A 349 16.43 -13.87 -2.65
CA ARG A 349 16.46 -14.56 -3.95
C ARG A 349 15.06 -14.72 -4.56
N LEU A 350 14.21 -13.70 -4.46
CA LEU A 350 12.85 -13.76 -4.99
C LEU A 350 12.86 -13.71 -6.54
N PRO A 351 11.96 -14.45 -7.22
CA PRO A 351 11.79 -14.35 -8.66
C PRO A 351 11.38 -12.94 -9.09
N LEU A 352 12.26 -12.22 -9.78
CA LEU A 352 12.00 -10.87 -10.26
C LEU A 352 12.82 -10.55 -11.51
N LEU A 353 12.18 -9.99 -12.53
CA LEU A 353 12.82 -9.20 -13.58
C LEU A 353 12.59 -7.72 -13.28
N CYS A 354 13.63 -7.03 -12.82
CA CYS A 354 13.63 -5.58 -12.61
C CYS A 354 14.17 -4.87 -13.84
N ILE A 355 13.32 -4.13 -14.55
CA ILE A 355 13.68 -3.38 -15.76
C ILE A 355 13.80 -1.91 -15.38
N VAL A 356 15.03 -1.39 -15.42
CA VAL A 356 15.34 0.01 -15.13
C VAL A 356 15.44 0.80 -16.43
N MET A 357 14.54 1.75 -16.61
CA MET A 357 14.57 2.74 -17.69
C MET A 357 15.55 3.86 -17.30
N LYS A 358 16.79 3.79 -17.79
CA LYS A 358 17.82 4.80 -17.54
C LYS A 358 17.85 5.81 -18.68
N ASN A 359 17.40 7.02 -18.41
CA ASN A 359 17.32 8.11 -19.38
C ASN A 359 17.98 9.41 -18.95
N ASP A 360 18.64 9.40 -17.78
CA ASP A 360 19.40 10.51 -17.20
C ASP A 360 18.54 11.77 -16.95
N CYS A 361 17.21 11.66 -16.93
CA CYS A 361 16.33 12.78 -16.63
C CYS A 361 14.99 12.42 -16.00
N THR A 362 14.47 13.33 -15.17
CA THR A 362 13.11 13.28 -14.61
C THR A 362 12.06 13.69 -15.66
N ALA A 363 11.89 12.85 -16.68
CA ALA A 363 11.18 13.18 -17.92
C ALA A 363 9.73 13.68 -17.75
N MET A 364 9.03 13.29 -16.67
CA MET A 364 7.66 13.75 -16.39
C MET A 364 7.58 15.03 -15.55
N THR A 365 8.65 15.43 -14.86
CA THR A 365 8.61 16.49 -13.84
C THR A 365 9.65 17.57 -14.10
N GLY A 366 9.63 18.18 -15.28
CA GLY A 366 10.51 19.32 -15.59
C GLY A 366 11.88 18.95 -16.12
N LYS A 367 12.17 17.66 -16.37
CA LYS A 367 13.35 17.17 -17.10
C LYS A 367 14.69 17.57 -16.46
N GLN A 368 14.75 17.65 -15.14
CA GLN A 368 16.03 17.85 -14.47
C GLN A 368 16.91 16.61 -14.66
N PRO A 369 18.24 16.75 -14.59
CA PRO A 369 19.15 15.61 -14.64
C PRO A 369 18.86 14.60 -13.52
N ALA A 370 18.86 13.31 -13.87
CA ALA A 370 18.85 12.22 -12.91
C ALA A 370 20.28 11.71 -12.70
N TYR A 371 20.59 11.23 -11.49
CA TYR A 371 21.90 10.62 -11.21
C TYR A 371 21.99 9.23 -11.83
N ASP A 372 23.19 8.83 -12.26
CA ASP A 372 23.45 7.49 -12.79
C ASP A 372 23.30 6.42 -11.69
N PRO A 373 22.37 5.45 -11.83
CA PRO A 373 22.19 4.40 -10.83
C PRO A 373 23.25 3.29 -10.90
N LEU A 374 23.99 3.13 -12.01
CA LEU A 374 24.89 1.99 -12.23
C LEU A 374 25.95 1.79 -11.15
N PRO A 375 26.62 2.84 -10.62
CA PRO A 375 27.58 2.67 -9.52
C PRO A 375 26.97 2.00 -8.28
N TYR A 376 25.68 2.22 -8.03
CA TYR A 376 24.95 1.70 -6.87
C TYR A 376 24.32 0.33 -7.11
N LEU A 377 24.43 -0.21 -8.33
CA LEU A 377 23.87 -1.51 -8.72
C LEU A 377 24.93 -2.60 -8.92
N ARG A 378 26.22 -2.32 -8.72
CA ARG A 378 27.30 -3.30 -9.01
C ARG A 378 27.10 -4.66 -8.32
N TRP A 379 26.57 -4.67 -7.10
CA TRP A 379 26.28 -5.87 -6.32
C TRP A 379 25.17 -6.73 -6.94
N ALA A 380 24.30 -6.14 -7.77
CA ALA A 380 23.19 -6.81 -8.45
C ALA A 380 23.60 -7.38 -9.82
N GLU A 381 24.85 -7.15 -10.25
CA GLU A 381 25.43 -7.52 -11.54
C GLU A 381 24.47 -7.27 -12.72
N PRO A 382 23.99 -6.02 -12.90
CA PRO A 382 22.94 -5.74 -13.86
C PRO A 382 23.42 -5.98 -15.28
N VAL A 383 22.53 -6.53 -16.09
CA VAL A 383 22.72 -6.53 -17.55
C VAL A 383 22.42 -5.13 -18.03
N VAL A 384 23.35 -4.53 -18.78
CA VAL A 384 23.18 -3.18 -19.33
C VAL A 384 23.08 -3.29 -20.85
N CYS A 385 22.03 -2.72 -21.42
CA CYS A 385 21.86 -2.67 -22.87
C CYS A 385 21.23 -1.36 -23.31
N ARG A 386 21.31 -1.08 -24.61
CA ARG A 386 20.60 0.06 -25.19
C ARG A 386 19.16 -0.32 -25.50
N ALA A 387 18.26 0.65 -25.41
CA ALA A 387 16.85 0.44 -25.72
C ALA A 387 16.57 0.07 -27.19
N ASP A 388 17.53 0.27 -28.09
CA ASP A 388 17.51 -0.13 -29.50
C ASP A 388 18.27 -1.44 -29.79
N ASP A 389 18.88 -2.09 -28.78
CA ASP A 389 19.53 -3.40 -28.92
C ASP A 389 18.49 -4.53 -28.82
N GLU A 390 17.70 -4.72 -29.88
CA GLU A 390 16.62 -5.71 -29.92
C GLU A 390 17.12 -7.14 -29.65
N ALA A 391 18.32 -7.50 -30.09
CA ALA A 391 18.87 -8.84 -29.90
C ALA A 391 19.13 -9.14 -28.42
N THR A 392 19.66 -8.16 -27.68
CA THR A 392 19.82 -8.27 -26.23
C THR A 392 18.46 -8.21 -25.53
N LEU A 393 17.55 -7.32 -25.92
CA LEU A 393 16.21 -7.26 -25.33
C LEU A 393 15.44 -8.59 -25.49
N GLU A 394 15.47 -9.21 -26.66
CA GLU A 394 14.84 -10.52 -26.90
C GLU A 394 15.49 -11.62 -26.02
N ARG A 395 16.80 -11.55 -25.75
CA ARG A 395 17.48 -12.54 -24.89
C ARG A 395 17.25 -12.32 -23.40
N GLU A 396 17.25 -11.07 -22.95
CA GLU A 396 17.36 -10.70 -21.53
C GLU A 396 16.02 -10.43 -20.85
N LEU A 397 14.96 -10.07 -21.62
CA LEU A 397 13.61 -9.87 -21.10
C LEU A 397 12.92 -11.21 -20.80
N VAL A 398 13.41 -11.90 -19.79
CA VAL A 398 12.91 -13.20 -19.32
C VAL A 398 12.84 -13.21 -17.79
N VAL A 399 11.74 -13.73 -17.25
CA VAL A 399 11.57 -13.95 -15.81
C VAL A 399 12.30 -15.23 -15.43
N THR A 400 13.14 -15.14 -14.41
CA THR A 400 13.90 -16.26 -13.83
C THR A 400 13.38 -16.62 -12.45
N ASP A 401 13.82 -17.75 -11.90
CA ASP A 401 13.57 -18.18 -10.52
C ASP A 401 14.36 -17.38 -9.49
N ARG A 402 15.34 -16.60 -9.94
CA ARG A 402 16.17 -15.68 -9.16
C ARG A 402 15.98 -14.23 -9.62
N PRO A 403 16.36 -13.24 -8.81
CA PRO A 403 16.22 -11.86 -9.19
C PRO A 403 17.26 -11.47 -10.24
N ARG A 404 16.83 -10.66 -11.19
CA ARG A 404 17.64 -10.13 -12.29
C ARG A 404 17.33 -8.67 -12.49
N THR A 405 18.37 -7.87 -12.67
CA THR A 405 18.26 -6.45 -13.01
C THR A 405 18.74 -6.21 -14.43
N LEU A 406 17.89 -5.61 -15.25
CA LEU A 406 18.20 -5.16 -16.59
C LEU A 406 18.12 -3.63 -16.63
N VAL A 407 19.25 -2.97 -16.88
CA VAL A 407 19.31 -1.52 -17.07
C VAL A 407 19.28 -1.23 -18.57
N VAL A 408 18.15 -0.71 -19.03
CA VAL A 408 17.94 -0.32 -20.42
C VAL A 408 18.22 1.16 -20.54
N THR A 409 19.16 1.51 -21.41
CA THR A 409 19.67 2.87 -21.57
C THR A 409 19.09 3.53 -22.83
N GLY A 410 18.72 4.81 -22.71
CA GLY A 410 18.27 5.60 -23.85
C GLY A 410 18.28 7.08 -23.55
N THR A 411 18.54 7.93 -24.54
CA THR A 411 18.56 9.39 -24.32
C THR A 411 17.22 10.00 -24.72
N CYS A 412 16.57 10.70 -23.79
CA CYS A 412 15.36 11.46 -24.10
C CYS A 412 15.69 12.58 -25.10
N PRO A 413 14.98 12.67 -26.25
CA PRO A 413 15.22 13.75 -27.20
C PRO A 413 14.94 15.12 -26.60
N GLU A 414 15.75 16.12 -26.97
CA GLU A 414 15.54 17.51 -26.55
C GLU A 414 14.16 18.01 -27.04
N GLY A 415 13.48 18.80 -26.21
CA GLY A 415 12.14 19.31 -26.54
C GLY A 415 11.02 18.27 -26.59
N SER A 416 11.30 16.97 -26.39
CA SER A 416 10.28 15.92 -26.46
C SER A 416 9.13 16.11 -25.46
N ALA A 417 7.92 15.79 -25.88
CA ALA A 417 6.75 15.79 -25.01
C ALA A 417 6.00 14.46 -25.18
N HIS A 418 5.40 13.99 -24.09
CA HIS A 418 4.51 12.84 -24.10
C HIS A 418 3.37 13.09 -25.08
N GLU A 419 3.04 12.11 -25.91
CA GLU A 419 1.96 12.28 -26.89
C GLU A 419 0.60 12.30 -26.20
N THR A 420 -0.24 13.24 -26.64
CA THR A 420 -1.67 13.26 -26.33
C THR A 420 -2.41 12.63 -27.49
N VAL A 421 -3.13 11.54 -27.24
CA VAL A 421 -3.89 10.81 -28.24
C VAL A 421 -5.37 11.02 -27.95
N ALA A 422 -6.10 11.51 -28.96
CA ALA A 422 -7.55 11.66 -28.89
C ALA A 422 -8.22 10.29 -28.76
N TYR A 423 -9.27 10.23 -27.93
CA TYR A 423 -10.05 9.01 -27.75
C TYR A 423 -10.96 8.75 -28.95
#